data_AF-A0AAV1VZM3-F1
#
_entry.id   AF-A0AAV1VZM3-F1
#
_cell.length_a   1.000
_cell.length_b   1.000
_cell.length_c   1.000
_cell.angle_alpha   90.00
_cell.angle_beta   90.00
_cell.angle_gamma   90.00
#
_symmetry.space_group_name_H-M   'P 1'
#
loop_
_entity.id
_entity.type
_entity.pdbx_description
1 polymer ?
#
loop_
_entity_poly.entity_id
_entity_poly.type
_entity_poly.pdbx_seq_one_letter_code
_entity_poly.pdbx_strand_id
1 'polypeptide(L)'
;MDVFARLIAENPVVIFSKSTCGMSHTVKALIFSFGANAAVIEIDKMPNLHQIERALIQLGCHPSVPAVFIGQQFIGGADKVIGLNIQNKLSQLLLNAKAIFIWRSIIKIYTSIQESDADTDVKEFKAPTVMPRTDIAQVFEKHMPMSISISVLLE
;
A
#
# COMPACT_ATOMS: atom_id res chain seq x y z
N MET A 1 -18.51 -11.47 -19.55
CA MET A 1 -17.53 -10.62 -18.83
C MET A 1 -17.20 -11.32 -17.52
N ASP A 2 -15.96 -11.78 -17.37
CA ASP A 2 -15.54 -12.50 -16.16
C ASP A 2 -15.58 -11.58 -14.94
N VAL A 3 -16.39 -11.94 -13.93
CA VAL A 3 -16.53 -11.20 -12.67
C VAL A 3 -15.16 -10.95 -12.01
N PHE A 4 -14.24 -11.91 -12.17
CA PHE A 4 -12.85 -11.82 -11.75
C PHE A 4 -12.11 -10.61 -12.36
N ALA A 5 -12.14 -10.46 -13.69
CA ALA A 5 -11.46 -9.37 -14.38
C ALA A 5 -12.06 -8.00 -14.03
N ARG A 6 -13.39 -7.93 -13.89
CA ARG A 6 -14.08 -6.71 -13.49
C ARG A 6 -13.66 -6.24 -12.09
N LEU A 7 -13.60 -7.17 -11.12
CA LEU A 7 -13.20 -6.83 -9.75
C LEU A 7 -11.79 -6.26 -9.69
N ILE A 8 -10.87 -6.82 -10.48
CA ILE A 8 -9.48 -6.33 -10.59
C ILE A 8 -9.42 -4.95 -11.25
N ALA A 9 -10.24 -4.70 -12.27
CA ALA A 9 -10.26 -3.43 -13.00
C ALA A 9 -10.88 -2.27 -12.18
N GLU A 10 -11.92 -2.56 -11.39
CA GLU A 10 -12.68 -1.55 -10.64
C GLU A 10 -12.00 -1.11 -9.34
N ASN A 11 -11.08 -1.93 -8.81
CA ASN A 11 -10.49 -1.70 -7.49
C ASN A 11 -8.97 -1.53 -7.59
N PRO A 12 -8.37 -0.52 -6.91
CA PRO A 12 -6.92 -0.31 -6.95
C PRO A 12 -6.16 -1.45 -6.28
N VAL A 13 -6.78 -2.12 -5.30
CA VAL A 13 -6.25 -3.32 -4.64
C VAL A 13 -7.36 -4.35 -4.51
N VAL A 14 -7.06 -5.60 -4.86
CA VAL A 14 -7.96 -6.75 -4.67
C VAL A 14 -7.22 -7.85 -3.93
N ILE A 15 -7.85 -8.41 -2.91
CA ILE A 15 -7.34 -9.53 -2.11
C ILE A 15 -8.34 -10.67 -2.20
N PHE A 16 -7.97 -11.74 -2.90
CA PHE A 16 -8.70 -12.99 -2.81
C PHE A 16 -8.27 -13.73 -1.55
N SER A 17 -9.25 -14.07 -0.71
CA SER A 17 -9.07 -14.59 0.65
C SER A 17 -9.98 -15.79 0.87
N LYS A 18 -9.71 -16.57 1.92
CA LYS A 18 -10.67 -17.50 2.50
C LYS A 18 -10.91 -17.15 3.97
N SER A 19 -12.14 -17.31 4.43
CA SER A 19 -12.51 -17.00 5.83
C SER A 19 -11.69 -17.78 6.86
N THR A 20 -11.27 -19.01 6.53
CA THR A 20 -10.51 -19.93 7.39
C THR A 20 -8.99 -19.80 7.26
N CYS A 21 -8.47 -18.87 6.43
CA CYS A 21 -7.04 -18.74 6.18
C CYS A 21 -6.39 -17.68 7.07
N GLY A 22 -5.54 -18.10 8.02
CA GLY A 22 -4.77 -17.19 8.89
C GLY A 22 -3.91 -16.20 8.11
N MET A 23 -3.18 -16.66 7.09
CA MET A 23 -2.32 -15.79 6.27
C MET A 23 -3.12 -14.73 5.48
N SER A 24 -4.35 -15.04 5.10
CA SER A 24 -5.22 -14.05 4.45
C SER A 24 -5.59 -12.92 5.40
N HIS A 25 -5.85 -13.21 6.68
CA HIS A 25 -6.06 -12.17 7.70
C HIS A 25 -4.83 -11.30 7.91
N THR A 26 -3.63 -11.89 7.95
CA THR A 26 -2.37 -11.15 8.05
C THR A 26 -2.15 -10.20 6.87
N VAL A 27 -2.34 -10.68 5.64
CA VAL A 27 -2.17 -9.85 4.43
C VAL A 27 -3.21 -8.74 4.36
N LYS A 28 -4.47 -9.03 4.72
CA LYS A 28 -5.53 -8.01 4.83
C LYS A 28 -5.12 -6.91 5.81
N ALA A 29 -4.76 -7.29 7.03
CA ALA A 29 -4.36 -6.34 8.07
C ALA A 29 -3.15 -5.50 7.64
N LEU A 30 -2.15 -6.12 7.00
CA LEU A 30 -0.98 -5.42 6.49
C LEU A 30 -1.34 -4.38 5.42
N ILE A 31 -2.20 -4.71 4.46
CA ILE A 31 -2.59 -3.76 3.42
C ILE A 31 -3.42 -2.62 4.02
N PHE A 32 -4.33 -2.92 4.95
CA PHE A 32 -5.13 -1.90 5.63
C PHE A 32 -4.30 -0.99 6.55
N SER A 33 -3.19 -1.47 7.13
CA SER A 33 -2.34 -0.63 7.98
C SER A 33 -1.67 0.52 7.21
N PHE A 34 -1.48 0.38 5.89
CA PHE A 34 -1.05 1.48 5.02
C PHE A 34 -2.15 2.51 4.74
N GLY A 35 -3.38 2.32 5.23
CA GLY A 35 -4.54 3.13 4.89
C GLY A 35 -4.99 2.94 3.43
N ALA A 36 -4.69 1.77 2.85
CA ALA A 36 -5.08 1.44 1.48
C ALA A 36 -6.54 0.98 1.42
N ASN A 37 -7.28 1.46 0.42
CA ASN A 37 -8.60 0.93 0.10
C ASN A 37 -8.45 -0.35 -0.73
N ALA A 38 -8.82 -1.49 -0.15
CA ALA A 38 -8.72 -2.80 -0.78
C ALA A 38 -10.06 -3.54 -0.78
N ALA A 39 -10.40 -4.15 -1.91
CA ALA A 39 -11.55 -5.05 -2.02
C ALA A 39 -11.14 -6.47 -1.59
N VAL A 40 -11.80 -7.00 -0.57
CA VAL A 40 -11.58 -8.37 -0.10
C VAL A 40 -12.67 -9.28 -0.65
N ILE A 41 -12.26 -10.33 -1.35
CA ILE A 41 -13.15 -11.32 -1.96
C ILE A 41 -12.93 -12.65 -1.25
N GLU A 42 -13.88 -13.04 -0.41
CA GLU A 42 -13.87 -14.35 0.27
C GLU A 42 -14.37 -15.42 -0.70
N ILE A 43 -13.44 -16.13 -1.34
CA ILE A 43 -13.76 -17.06 -2.43
C ILE A 43 -14.50 -18.31 -1.95
N ASP A 44 -14.35 -18.67 -0.67
CA ASP A 44 -15.06 -19.80 -0.03
C ASP A 44 -16.56 -19.58 0.09
N LYS A 45 -17.03 -18.34 -0.06
CA LYS A 45 -18.45 -17.98 -0.06
C LYS A 45 -19.05 -17.91 -1.47
N MET A 46 -18.24 -18.16 -2.50
CA MET A 46 -18.67 -18.04 -3.90
C MET A 46 -19.02 -19.41 -4.49
N PRO A 47 -20.08 -19.51 -5.31
CA PRO A 47 -20.49 -20.77 -5.93
C PRO A 47 -19.47 -21.32 -6.95
N ASN A 48 -18.56 -20.48 -7.44
CA ASN A 48 -17.53 -20.80 -8.43
C ASN A 48 -16.12 -20.89 -7.84
N LEU A 49 -15.98 -21.15 -6.52
CA LEU A 49 -14.71 -21.30 -5.80
C LEU A 49 -13.65 -22.07 -6.60
N HIS A 50 -13.96 -23.29 -7.04
CA HIS A 50 -12.99 -24.17 -7.72
C HIS A 50 -12.47 -23.63 -9.05
N GLN A 51 -13.23 -22.76 -9.73
CA GLN A 51 -12.78 -22.13 -10.97
C GLN A 51 -11.82 -20.99 -10.66
N ILE A 52 -12.15 -20.17 -9.65
CA ILE A 52 -11.31 -19.07 -9.19
C ILE A 52 -9.98 -19.61 -8.64
N GLU A 53 -10.01 -20.64 -7.81
CA GLU A 53 -8.78 -21.24 -7.27
C GLU A 53 -7.86 -21.77 -8.37
N ARG A 54 -8.43 -22.45 -9.37
CA ARG A 54 -7.65 -22.93 -10.52
C ARG A 54 -7.02 -21.78 -11.29
N ALA A 55 -7.77 -20.70 -11.53
CA ALA A 55 -7.23 -19.51 -12.19
C ALA A 55 -6.09 -18.86 -11.38
N LEU A 56 -6.26 -18.73 -10.06
CA LEU A 56 -5.23 -18.18 -9.17
C LEU A 56 -3.97 -19.05 -9.14
N ILE A 57 -4.13 -20.37 -9.13
CA ILE A 57 -3.02 -21.33 -9.23
C ILE A 57 -2.33 -21.21 -10.59
N GLN A 58 -3.07 -21.11 -11.70
CA GLN A 58 -2.51 -20.93 -13.04
C GLN A 58 -1.73 -19.61 -13.20
N LEU A 59 -2.11 -18.58 -12.45
CA LEU A 59 -1.37 -17.32 -12.36
C LEU A 59 -0.10 -17.43 -11.49
N GLY A 60 0.15 -18.58 -10.85
CA GLY A 60 1.33 -18.85 -10.02
C GLY A 60 1.11 -18.61 -8.52
N CYS A 61 -0.14 -18.50 -8.05
CA CYS A 61 -0.43 -18.38 -6.62
C CYS A 61 -0.46 -19.75 -5.94
N HIS A 62 0.54 -20.03 -5.11
CA HIS A 62 0.64 -21.25 -4.32
C HIS A 62 0.95 -20.93 -2.85
N PRO A 63 0.06 -21.27 -1.89
CA PRO A 63 -1.32 -21.75 -2.08
C PRO A 63 -2.23 -20.74 -2.82
N SER A 64 -3.43 -21.16 -3.24
CA SER A 64 -4.37 -20.34 -4.03
C SER A 64 -4.78 -19.03 -3.36
N VAL A 65 -4.69 -18.94 -2.03
CA VAL A 65 -4.98 -17.73 -1.24
C VAL A 65 -3.94 -17.54 -0.12
N PRO A 66 -3.68 -16.29 0.32
CA PRO A 66 -4.19 -15.05 -0.27
C PRO A 66 -3.60 -14.81 -1.65
N ALA A 67 -4.36 -14.25 -2.58
CA ALA A 67 -3.85 -13.78 -3.87
C ALA A 67 -4.11 -12.28 -3.98
N VAL A 68 -3.05 -11.50 -4.16
CA VAL A 68 -3.10 -10.03 -4.11
C VAL A 68 -2.85 -9.42 -5.48
N PHE A 69 -3.72 -8.50 -5.86
CA PHE A 69 -3.61 -7.67 -7.04
C PHE A 69 -3.50 -6.20 -6.61
N ILE A 70 -2.54 -5.47 -7.18
CA ILE A 70 -2.34 -4.04 -6.93
C ILE A 70 -2.19 -3.35 -8.29
N GLY A 71 -2.99 -2.31 -8.55
CA GLY A 71 -2.94 -1.58 -9.82
C GLY A 71 -3.22 -2.50 -11.03
N GLN A 72 -4.18 -3.42 -10.89
CA GLN A 72 -4.53 -4.43 -11.90
C GLN A 72 -3.45 -5.48 -12.20
N GLN A 73 -2.33 -5.49 -11.48
CA GLN A 73 -1.25 -6.46 -11.64
C GLN A 73 -1.28 -7.51 -10.54
N PHE A 74 -1.04 -8.76 -10.92
CA PHE A 74 -0.89 -9.84 -9.94
C PHE A 74 0.46 -9.70 -9.22
N ILE A 75 0.40 -9.50 -7.91
CA ILE A 75 1.60 -9.32 -7.08
C ILE A 75 2.10 -10.67 -6.55
N GLY A 76 1.19 -11.54 -6.15
CA GLY A 76 1.53 -12.86 -5.59
C GLY A 76 0.72 -13.21 -4.35
N GLY A 77 1.19 -14.25 -3.66
CA GLY A 77 0.66 -14.69 -2.39
C GLY A 77 1.27 -14.00 -1.17
N ALA A 78 1.01 -14.55 0.02
CA ALA A 78 1.45 -13.97 1.29
C ALA A 78 2.97 -13.71 1.33
N ASP A 79 3.78 -14.70 0.96
CA ASP A 79 5.24 -14.60 1.01
C ASP A 79 5.78 -13.46 0.16
N LYS A 80 5.19 -13.26 -1.02
CA LYS A 80 5.61 -12.21 -1.94
C LYS A 80 5.22 -10.83 -1.41
N VAL A 81 4.01 -10.69 -0.87
CA VAL A 81 3.53 -9.42 -0.29
C VAL A 81 4.33 -9.05 0.96
N ILE A 82 4.56 -10.02 1.86
CA ILE A 82 5.37 -9.83 3.07
C ILE A 82 6.81 -9.51 2.68
N GLY A 83 7.39 -10.21 1.70
CA GLY A 83 8.71 -9.91 1.17
C GLY A 83 8.82 -8.49 0.61
N LEU A 84 7.81 -7.99 -0.11
CA LEU A 84 7.76 -6.61 -0.59
C LEU A 84 7.65 -5.59 0.54
N ASN A 85 6.98 -5.94 1.64
CA ASN A 85 6.89 -5.10 2.83
C ASN A 85 8.26 -4.99 3.53
N ILE A 86 8.96 -6.11 3.72
CA ILE A 86 10.31 -6.13 4.30
C ILE A 86 11.30 -5.37 3.39
N GLN A 87 11.17 -5.54 2.08
CA GLN A 87 11.93 -4.78 1.08
C GLN A 87 11.46 -3.36 0.91
N ASN A 88 10.48 -2.90 1.69
CA ASN A 88 10.12 -1.50 1.72
C ASN A 88 9.55 -0.97 0.38
N LYS A 89 9.06 -1.88 -0.48
CA LYS A 89 8.51 -1.61 -1.82
C LYS A 89 6.99 -1.63 -1.86
N LEU A 90 6.34 -2.24 -0.87
CA LEU A 90 4.88 -2.38 -0.85
C LEU A 90 4.15 -1.04 -0.81
N SER A 91 4.66 -0.08 -0.03
CA SER A 91 4.12 1.29 0.05
C SER A 91 4.15 2.00 -1.31
N GLN A 92 5.24 1.87 -2.06
CA GLN A 92 5.38 2.46 -3.40
C GLN A 92 4.37 1.87 -4.39
N LEU A 93 4.16 0.55 -4.35
CA LEU A 93 3.15 -0.10 -5.21
C LEU A 93 1.73 0.39 -4.89
N LEU A 94 1.38 0.49 -3.61
CA LEU A 94 0.09 0.98 -3.15
C LEU A 94 -0.13 2.47 -3.51
N LEU A 95 0.92 3.28 -3.41
CA LEU A 95 0.89 4.70 -3.81
C LEU A 95 0.69 4.84 -5.32
N ASN A 96 1.45 4.09 -6.13
CA ASN A 96 1.36 4.11 -7.59
C ASN A 96 -0.02 3.64 -8.08
N ALA A 97 -0.61 2.66 -7.40
CA ALA A 97 -1.98 2.20 -7.65
C ALA A 97 -3.06 3.17 -7.13
N LYS A 98 -2.68 4.30 -6.52
CA LYS A 98 -3.58 5.29 -5.90
C LYS A 98 -4.50 4.67 -4.83
N ALA A 99 -4.02 3.62 -4.16
CA ALA A 99 -4.79 2.88 -3.17
C ALA A 99 -4.83 3.58 -1.80
N ILE A 100 -3.79 4.35 -1.48
CA ILE A 100 -3.64 5.05 -0.20
C ILE A 100 -4.33 6.40 -0.25
N PHE A 101 -5.37 6.60 0.56
CA PHE A 101 -6.18 7.83 0.52
C PHE A 101 -5.66 8.93 1.46
N ILE A 102 -5.22 8.55 2.67
CA ILE A 102 -4.82 9.49 3.74
C ILE A 102 -3.64 10.37 3.31
N TRP A 103 -2.68 9.79 2.61
CA TRP A 103 -1.45 10.47 2.20
C TRP A 103 -1.70 11.50 1.10
N ARG A 104 -2.77 11.35 0.31
CA ARG A 104 -3.05 12.26 -0.81
C ARG A 104 -3.48 13.65 -0.33
N SER A 105 -4.15 13.73 0.81
CA SER A 105 -4.52 15.00 1.44
C SER A 105 -3.31 15.68 2.08
N ILE A 106 -2.47 14.91 2.78
CA ILE A 106 -1.25 15.42 3.42
C ILE A 106 -0.27 15.94 2.37
N ILE A 107 0.05 15.14 1.35
CA ILE A 107 0.99 15.54 0.28
C ILE A 107 0.50 16.80 -0.43
N LYS A 108 -0.80 16.91 -0.75
CA LYS A 108 -1.35 18.13 -1.34
C LYS A 108 -1.11 19.37 -0.48
N ILE A 109 -1.34 19.27 0.83
CA ILE A 109 -1.10 20.38 1.76
C ILE A 109 0.38 20.75 1.76
N TYR A 110 1.28 19.77 1.86
CA TYR A 110 2.73 20.02 1.86
C TYR A 110 3.23 20.65 0.54
N THR A 111 2.75 20.18 -0.62
CA THR A 111 3.13 20.75 -1.92
C THR A 111 2.57 22.16 -2.11
N SER A 112 1.33 22.43 -1.67
CA SER A 112 0.75 23.77 -1.74
C SER A 112 1.42 24.80 -0.81
N ILE A 113 2.15 24.35 0.22
CA ILE A 113 2.95 25.23 1.09
C ILE A 113 4.31 25.58 0.46
N GLN A 114 4.80 24.79 -0.50
CA GLN A 114 6.11 25.01 -1.14
C GLN A 114 6.06 25.91 -2.39
N GLU A 115 4.88 26.15 -2.96
CA GLU A 115 4.71 26.99 -4.16
C GLU A 115 4.66 28.51 -3.85
N SER A 116 4.56 28.93 -2.59
CA SER A 116 4.47 30.36 -2.24
C SER A 116 5.80 31.10 -2.11
N ASP A 117 6.95 30.41 -2.11
CA ASP A 117 8.26 31.00 -1.79
C ASP A 117 9.28 30.93 -2.95
N ALA A 118 8.83 30.76 -4.20
CA ALA A 118 9.71 30.66 -5.36
C ALA A 118 10.13 32.04 -5.91
N ASP A 119 10.99 32.74 -5.18
CA ASP A 119 11.95 33.72 -5.74
C ASP A 119 13.17 33.79 -4.82
N THR A 120 14.20 32.97 -5.05
CA THR A 120 15.63 33.33 -5.07
C THR A 120 16.49 32.08 -5.32
N ASP A 121 17.49 32.28 -6.16
CA ASP A 121 18.49 31.37 -6.72
C ASP A 121 19.02 30.20 -5.87
N VAL A 122 19.17 29.08 -6.60
CA VAL A 122 19.76 27.81 -6.21
C VAL A 122 21.27 27.99 -5.95
N LYS A 123 21.75 27.79 -4.72
CA LYS A 123 23.13 27.31 -4.43
C LYS A 123 23.34 26.94 -2.95
N GLU A 124 23.76 25.67 -2.79
CA GLU A 124 24.62 25.11 -1.74
C GLU A 124 24.06 24.97 -0.32
N PHE A 125 23.75 23.71 0.01
CA PHE A 125 23.29 23.23 1.31
C PHE A 125 24.38 23.36 2.37
N LYS A 126 24.24 24.35 3.27
CA LYS A 126 25.03 24.46 4.51
C LYS A 126 24.09 24.26 5.69
N ALA A 127 24.24 23.14 6.39
CA ALA A 127 23.42 22.80 7.56
C ALA A 127 23.56 23.89 8.66
N PRO A 128 22.45 24.54 9.10
CA PRO A 128 22.50 25.52 10.17
C PRO A 128 22.65 24.84 11.53
N THR A 129 23.72 25.18 12.23
CA THR A 129 23.93 24.93 13.64
C THR A 129 22.89 25.71 14.44
N VAL A 130 22.08 24.99 15.22
CA VAL A 130 21.00 25.45 16.14
C VAL A 130 19.66 25.78 15.45
N MET A 131 18.78 24.78 15.37
CA MET A 131 17.39 24.89 14.90
C MET A 131 16.38 24.92 16.07
N PRO A 132 15.40 25.85 16.05
CA PRO A 132 14.27 25.87 16.99
C PRO A 132 13.02 25.19 16.42
N ARG A 133 12.57 24.05 16.99
CA ARG A 133 11.30 23.32 16.68
C ARG A 133 11.01 23.03 15.19
N THR A 134 11.98 23.21 14.31
CA THR A 134 11.99 22.89 12.88
C THR A 134 12.27 21.40 12.60
N ASP A 135 11.76 20.50 13.44
CA ASP A 135 12.00 19.04 13.37
C ASP A 135 10.94 18.29 12.53
N ILE A 136 10.35 18.95 11.53
CA ILE A 136 9.38 18.31 10.63
C ILE A 136 10.11 17.59 9.48
N ALA A 137 11.28 18.09 9.06
CA ALA A 137 12.03 17.52 7.94
C ALA A 137 12.84 16.25 8.31
N GLN A 138 13.34 16.11 9.55
CA GLN A 138 14.05 14.88 9.98
C GLN A 138 13.12 13.69 10.30
N VAL A 139 11.82 13.95 10.54
CA VAL A 139 10.79 12.91 10.71
C VAL A 139 10.36 12.33 9.35
N PHE A 140 10.32 13.14 8.29
CA PHE A 140 10.00 12.69 6.93
C PHE A 140 11.12 11.87 6.28
N GLU A 141 12.39 12.19 6.54
CA GLU A 141 13.53 11.46 5.96
C GLU A 141 13.83 10.10 6.62
N LYS A 142 13.36 9.84 7.85
CA LYS A 142 13.64 8.58 8.57
C LYS A 142 12.51 7.53 8.52
N HIS A 143 11.28 7.89 8.14
CA HIS A 143 10.09 7.08 8.43
C HIS A 143 9.11 6.82 7.28
N MET A 144 9.60 6.82 6.05
CA MET A 144 9.01 5.94 5.04
C MET A 144 10.12 5.23 4.30
N PRO A 145 10.23 3.89 4.35
CA PRO A 145 9.45 2.87 5.08
C PRO A 145 10.29 2.04 6.08
N MET A 146 9.74 1.72 7.25
CA MET A 146 10.14 0.61 8.14
C MET A 146 8.98 0.38 9.11
N SER A 147 8.02 -0.50 8.77
CA SER A 147 6.84 -0.87 9.61
C SER A 147 6.23 0.31 10.38
N ILE A 148 5.43 1.14 9.70
CA ILE A 148 4.79 2.40 10.17
C ILE A 148 4.91 2.63 11.68
N SER A 149 5.75 3.58 12.09
CA SER A 149 5.70 4.11 13.45
C SER A 149 5.50 5.60 13.40
N ILE A 150 4.39 6.02 13.97
CA ILE A 150 3.98 7.40 14.07
C ILE A 150 3.46 7.47 15.52
N SER A 151 4.26 8.01 16.44
CA SER A 151 3.74 8.62 17.68
C SER A 151 2.99 9.94 17.36
N VAL A 152 2.35 9.99 16.19
CA VAL A 152 1.68 11.14 15.59
C VAL A 152 0.22 10.68 15.40
N LEU A 153 -0.73 11.24 16.12
CA LEU A 153 -1.02 12.63 15.95
C LEU A 153 -1.15 13.38 17.28
N LEU A 154 -1.40 12.71 18.40
CA LEU A 154 -1.94 13.38 19.58
C LEU A 154 -1.72 12.55 20.85
N GLU A 155 -0.54 12.65 21.45
CA GLU A 155 -0.34 12.69 22.91
C GLU A 155 0.93 13.47 23.23
#